data_AF-A0A958AI20-F1
#
_entry.id   AF-A0A958AI20-F1
#
_cell.length_a   1.000
_cell.length_b   1.000
_cell.length_c   1.000
_cell.angle_alpha   90.00
_cell.angle_beta   90.00
_cell.angle_gamma   90.00
#
_symmetry.space_group_name_H-M   'P 1'
#
loop_
_entity.id
_entity.type
_entity.pdbx_description
1 polymer ?
#
loop_
_entity_poly.entity_id
_entity_poly.type
_entity_poly.pdbx_seq_one_letter_code
_entity_poly.pdbx_strand_id
1 'polypeptide(L)' 'ADWDRPSGLRIGTIEVTRLGLMEADMATIADFFQRVLVDGEDTAAIRRDVEAFRLPLQNFYYNFDNGWPATLAK' A
#
# COMPACT_ATOMS: atom_id res chain seq x y z
N ALA A 1 -18.96 -11.09 24.91
CA ALA A 1 -17.67 -11.77 24.64
C ALA A 1 -17.07 -11.13 23.41
N ASP A 2 -15.74 -10.97 23.44
CA ASP A 2 -14.97 -9.91 22.79
C ASP A 2 -14.65 -10.15 21.31
N TRP A 3 -15.56 -10.83 20.60
CA TRP A 3 -15.38 -11.19 19.20
C TRP A 3 -15.45 -9.98 18.27
N ASP A 4 -16.02 -8.87 18.74
CA ASP A 4 -16.23 -7.62 18.01
C ASP A 4 -15.11 -6.59 18.21
N ARG A 5 -14.09 -6.89 19.02
CA ARG A 5 -12.93 -6.01 19.27
C ARG A 5 -11.60 -6.78 19.21
N PRO A 6 -11.22 -7.30 18.02
CA PRO A 6 -9.94 -7.98 17.89
C PRO A 6 -8.78 -7.04 18.21
N SER A 7 -7.74 -7.56 18.87
CA SER A 7 -6.55 -6.77 19.23
C SER A 7 -5.56 -6.60 18.08
N GLY A 8 -5.83 -7.14 16.88
CA GLY A 8 -4.85 -7.18 15.79
C GLY A 8 -5.47 -7.06 14.41
N LEU A 9 -4.64 -6.57 13.48
CA LEU A 9 -4.95 -6.43 12.06
C LEU A 9 -3.95 -7.24 11.23
N ARG A 10 -4.44 -8.01 10.26
CA ARG A 10 -3.60 -8.67 9.26
C ARG A 10 -3.70 -7.90 7.95
N ILE A 11 -2.55 -7.49 7.42
CA ILE A 11 -2.42 -6.85 6.11
C ILE A 11 -1.61 -7.76 5.17
N GLY A 12 -1.89 -7.67 3.87
CA GLY A 12 -1.19 -8.45 2.85
C GLY A 12 -0.71 -7.56 1.71
N THR A 13 0.44 -7.90 1.12
CA THR A 13 1.11 -7.11 0.09
C THR A 13 0.80 -7.56 -1.34
N ILE A 14 0.09 -8.69 -1.50
CA ILE A 14 -0.08 -9.38 -2.80
C ILE A 14 -0.56 -8.44 -3.91
N GLU A 15 -1.60 -7.65 -3.64
CA GLU A 15 -2.18 -6.78 -4.66
C GLU A 15 -1.27 -5.59 -4.98
N VAL A 16 -0.65 -4.96 -3.97
CA VAL A 16 0.27 -3.84 -4.22
C VAL A 16 1.53 -4.31 -4.94
N THR A 17 2.04 -5.50 -4.64
CA THR A 17 3.12 -6.11 -5.42
C THR A 17 2.67 -6.35 -6.86
N ARG A 18 1.44 -6.85 -7.08
CA ARG A 18 0.90 -7.02 -8.45
C ARG A 18 0.79 -5.70 -9.22
N LEU A 19 0.65 -4.56 -8.54
CA LEU A 19 0.67 -3.22 -9.13
C LEU A 19 2.09 -2.66 -9.36
N GLY A 20 3.12 -3.43 -9.00
CA GLY A 20 4.52 -3.08 -9.23
C GLY A 20 5.22 -2.38 -8.07
N LEU A 21 4.60 -2.31 -6.88
CA LEU A 21 5.26 -1.79 -5.69
C LEU A 21 6.33 -2.76 -5.17
N MET A 22 7.47 -2.19 -4.75
CA MET A 22 8.65 -2.88 -4.25
C MET A 22 8.90 -2.58 -2.76
N GLU A 23 10.01 -3.07 -2.22
CA GLU A 23 10.36 -2.95 -0.80
C GLU A 23 10.46 -1.49 -0.36
N ALA A 24 11.02 -0.61 -1.21
CA ALA A 24 11.13 0.81 -0.91
C ALA A 24 9.77 1.49 -0.76
N ASP A 25 8.77 1.05 -1.55
CA ASP A 25 7.41 1.59 -1.49
C ASP A 25 6.68 1.20 -0.20
N MET A 26 7.07 0.09 0.44
CA MET A 26 6.49 -0.34 1.71
C MET A 26 6.82 0.64 2.84
N ALA A 27 7.95 1.36 2.76
CA ALA A 27 8.26 2.41 3.71
C ALA A 27 7.26 3.58 3.61
N THR A 28 6.88 3.98 2.41
CA THR A 28 5.84 5.00 2.17
C THR A 28 4.48 4.54 2.70
N ILE A 29 4.12 3.27 2.48
CA ILE A 29 2.87 2.70 3.04
C ILE A 29 2.89 2.71 4.58
N ALA A 30 4.02 2.35 5.19
CA ALA A 30 4.18 2.38 6.65
C ALA A 30 4.06 3.81 7.21
N ASP A 31 4.58 4.81 6.50
CA ASP A 31 4.44 6.23 6.86
C ASP A 31 2.96 6.65 6.88
N PHE A 32 2.16 6.25 5.89
CA PHE A 32 0.71 6.51 5.91
C PHE A 32 0.01 5.89 7.14
N PHE A 33 0.42 4.69 7.56
CA PHE A 33 -0.12 4.11 8.80
C PHE A 33 0.31 4.87 10.04
N GLN A 34 1.58 5.29 10.11
CA GLN A 34 2.10 6.06 11.24
C GLN A 34 1.35 7.40 11.38
N ARG A 35 1.16 8.13 10.28
CA ARG A 35 0.45 9.41 10.26
C ARG A 35 -0.96 9.32 10.86
N VAL A 36 -1.65 8.21 10.62
CA VAL A 36 -2.98 7.94 11.22
C VAL A 36 -2.85 7.49 12.68
N LEU A 37 -2.09 6.42 12.93
CA LEU A 37 -2.16 5.65 14.17
C LEU A 37 -1.31 6.26 15.31
N VAL A 38 -0.25 6.98 14.96
CA VAL A 38 0.72 7.55 15.90
C VAL A 38 0.59 9.06 15.94
N ASP A 39 0.59 9.71 14.77
CA ASP A 39 0.61 11.18 14.69
C ASP A 39 -0.79 11.80 14.79
N GLY A 40 -1.85 10.99 14.63
CA GLY A 40 -3.24 11.40 14.81
C GLY A 40 -3.73 12.39 13.74
N GLU A 41 -3.12 12.40 12.57
CA GLU A 41 -3.51 13.28 11.47
C GLU A 41 -4.89 12.88 10.90
N ASP A 42 -5.65 13.88 10.45
CA ASP A 42 -6.98 13.67 9.89
C ASP A 42 -6.93 12.78 8.64
N THR A 43 -7.68 11.68 8.69
CA THR A 43 -7.80 10.72 7.58
C THR A 43 -8.26 11.36 6.27
N ALA A 44 -9.05 12.44 6.30
CA ALA A 44 -9.47 13.13 5.08
C ALA A 44 -8.31 13.88 4.39
N ALA A 45 -7.32 14.33 5.17
CA ALA A 45 -6.08 14.91 4.64
C ALA A 45 -5.19 13.82 4.02
N ILE A 46 -4.90 12.75 4.79
CA ILE A 46 -4.04 11.63 4.38
C ILE A 46 -4.59 10.91 3.15
N ARG A 47 -5.93 10.83 3.02
CA ARG A 47 -6.60 10.22 1.86
C ARG A 47 -6.09 10.76 0.54
N ARG A 48 -5.82 12.07 0.44
CA ARG A 48 -5.35 12.71 -0.80
C ARG A 48 -3.95 12.23 -1.19
N ASP A 49 -3.07 12.05 -0.21
CA ASP A 49 -1.70 11.58 -0.44
C ASP A 49 -1.68 10.10 -0.83
N VAL A 50 -2.51 9.29 -0.17
CA VAL A 50 -2.68 7.86 -0.51
C VAL A 50 -3.22 7.71 -1.93
N GLU A 51 -4.18 8.54 -2.32
CA GLU A 51 -4.71 8.55 -3.69
C GLU A 51 -3.63 8.97 -4.70
N ALA A 52 -2.88 10.04 -4.42
CA ALA A 52 -1.80 10.49 -5.28
C ALA A 52 -0.71 9.43 -5.47
N PHE A 53 -0.43 8.65 -4.41
CA PHE A 53 0.51 7.54 -4.45
C PHE A 53 -0.03 6.32 -5.22
N ARG A 54 -1.28 5.91 -4.98
CA ARG A 54 -1.84 4.67 -5.56
C ARG A 54 -2.38 4.86 -6.97
N LEU A 55 -3.11 5.94 -7.25
CA LEU A 55 -3.86 6.11 -8.51
C LEU A 55 -3.00 6.03 -9.78
N PRO A 56 -1.72 6.47 -9.81
CA PRO A 56 -0.89 6.29 -11.00
C PRO A 56 -0.60 4.83 -11.37
N LEU A 57 -0.70 3.90 -10.41
CA LEU A 57 -0.27 2.51 -10.56
C LEU A 57 -1.39 1.64 -11.14
N GLN A 58 -1.73 1.83 -12.42
CA GLN A 58 -2.85 1.12 -13.05
C GLN A 58 -2.47 -0.18 -13.78
N ASN A 59 -1.16 -0.46 -13.88
CA ASN A 59 -0.68 -1.64 -14.59
C ASN A 59 -0.57 -2.84 -13.65
N PHE A 60 -1.19 -3.94 -14.04
CA PHE A 60 -0.95 -5.23 -13.38
C PHE A 60 0.30 -5.87 -13.97
N TYR A 61 1.23 -6.30 -13.13
CA TYR A 61 2.41 -7.07 -13.50
C TYR A 61 2.23 -8.56 -13.16
N TYR A 62 3.29 -9.33 -13.37
CA TYR A 62 3.37 -10.78 -13.18
C TYR A 62 2.30 -11.55 -13.97
N ASN A 63 2.04 -11.08 -15.19
CA ASN A 63 1.12 -11.69 -16.15
C ASN A 63 1.70 -11.60 -17.56
N PHE A 64 1.01 -12.22 -18.52
CA PHE A 64 1.48 -12.32 -19.90
C PHE A 64 1.49 -10.99 -20.65
N ASP A 65 0.66 -10.01 -20.25
CA ASP A 65 0.53 -8.73 -20.96
C ASP A 65 1.66 -7.77 -20.59
N ASN A 66 1.99 -7.66 -19.30
CA ASN A 66 2.92 -6.66 -18.78
C ASN A 66 4.23 -7.23 -18.21
N GLY A 67 4.34 -8.56 -18.06
CA GLY A 67 5.56 -9.20 -17.57
C GLY A 67 5.98 -8.70 -16.18
N TRP A 68 7.26 -8.40 -16.01
CA TRP A 68 7.84 -7.98 -14.73
C TRP A 68 7.93 -6.45 -14.65
N PRO A 69 7.77 -5.84 -13.46
CA PRO A 69 7.95 -4.40 -13.29
C PRO A 69 9.35 -3.95 -13.73
N ALA A 70 9.43 -2.87 -14.50
CA ALA A 70 10.71 -2.36 -15.02
C ALA A 70 11.68 -1.92 -13.91
N THR A 71 11.16 -1.58 -12.73
CA THR A 71 11.95 -1.28 -11.52
C THR A 71 12.78 -2.46 -11.02
N LEU A 72 12.50 -3.68 -11.47
CA LEU A 72 13.26 -4.90 -11.18
C LEU A 72 14.17 -5.35 -12.32
N ALA A 73 14.13 -4.69 -13.48
CA ALA A 73 15.02 -5.02 -14.59
C ALA A 73 16.44 -4.57 -14.25
N LYS A 74 17.34 -5.56 -14.06
CA LYS A 74 18.79 -5.33 -13.95
C LYS A 74 19.39 -4.95 -15.29
#